data_AF-A0A8S2U0F2-F1
#
_entry.id   AF-A0A8S2U0F2-F1
#
_cell.length_a   1.000
_cell.length_b   1.000
_cell.length_c   1.000
_cell.angle_alpha   90.00
_cell.angle_beta   90.00
_cell.angle_gamma   90.00
#
_symmetry.space_group_name_H-M   'P 1'
#
loop_
_entity.id
_entity.type
_entity.pdbx_description
1 polymer ?
#
loop_
_entity_poly.entity_id
_entity_poly.type
_entity_poly.pdbx_seq_one_letter_code
_entity_poly.pdbx_strand_id
1 'polypeptide(L)' 'TIARSGSRLFLEELKKDKAATDEGKIIGQFGVGFYSTFMVSKSVDVITRSYKAGEPAYRWTSDG' A
#
# COMPACT_ATOMS: atom_id res chain seq x y z
N THR A 1 -5.68 -6.34 9.14
CA THR A 1 -7.03 -6.55 8.57
C THR A 1 -6.91 -6.78 7.08
N ILE A 2 -7.45 -7.89 6.59
CA ILE A 2 -7.45 -8.27 5.17
C ILE A 2 -8.36 -7.32 4.38
N ALA A 3 -8.02 -7.01 3.12
CA ALA A 3 -8.78 -6.14 2.21
C ALA A 3 -8.93 -4.66 2.62
N ARG A 4 -7.86 -4.05 3.18
CA ARG A 4 -7.80 -2.59 3.41
C ARG A 4 -6.83 -1.94 2.42
N SER A 5 -7.34 -1.09 1.52
CA SER A 5 -6.50 -0.30 0.60
C SER A 5 -6.20 1.08 1.16
N GLY A 6 -4.92 1.36 1.45
CA GLY A 6 -4.45 2.71 1.75
C GLY A 6 -4.60 3.65 0.56
N SER A 7 -4.34 3.18 -0.66
CA SER A 7 -4.44 3.97 -1.89
C SER A 7 -5.87 4.45 -2.17
N ARG A 8 -6.88 3.63 -1.86
CA ARG A 8 -8.29 4.05 -1.96
C ARG A 8 -8.63 5.14 -0.97
N LEU A 9 -8.18 5.01 0.29
CA LEU A 9 -8.42 6.05 1.31
C LEU A 9 -7.73 7.37 0.93
N PHE A 10 -6.52 7.29 0.40
CA PHE A 10 -5.79 8.46 -0.08
C PHE A 10 -6.50 9.16 -1.25
N LEU A 11 -7.05 8.40 -2.22
CA LEU A 11 -7.88 8.96 -3.30
C LEU A 11 -9.12 9.69 -2.77
N GLU A 12 -9.81 9.11 -1.78
CA GLU A 12 -10.98 9.73 -1.15
C GLU A 12 -10.62 11.05 -0.43
N GLU A 13 -9.45 11.13 0.20
CA GLU A 13 -8.95 12.37 0.83
C GLU A 13 -8.63 13.44 -0.23
N LEU A 14 -7.93 13.09 -1.30
CA LEU A 14 -7.60 14.03 -2.39
C LEU A 14 -8.83 14.59 -3.11
N LYS A 15 -9.88 13.77 -3.28
CA LYS A 15 -11.16 14.21 -3.87
C LYS A 15 -11.84 15.29 -3.02
N LYS A 16 -11.74 15.20 -1.69
CA LYS A 16 -12.33 16.19 -0.77
C LYS A 16 -11.63 17.54 -0.84
N ASP A 17 -10.32 17.55 -1.09
CA ASP A 17 -9.51 18.77 -1.16
C ASP A 17 -9.59 19.50 -2.53
N LYS A 18 -10.48 19.07 -3.44
CA LYS A 18 -10.69 19.64 -4.79
C LYS A 18 -9.44 19.70 -5.68
N ALA A 19 -8.36 19.00 -5.32
CA ALA A 19 -7.16 18.81 -6.17
C ALA A 19 -7.36 17.73 -7.26
N ALA A 20 -8.62 17.44 -7.61
CA ALA A 20 -9.03 16.28 -8.40
C ALA A 20 -8.74 16.48 -9.90
N THR A 21 -7.48 16.23 -10.28
CA THR A 21 -7.09 15.95 -11.67
C THR A 21 -6.35 14.61 -11.83
N ASP A 22 -6.06 13.92 -10.73
CA ASP A 22 -5.13 12.76 -10.71
C ASP A 22 -5.78 11.40 -10.41
N GLU A 23 -7.11 11.29 -10.49
CA GLU A 23 -7.82 10.01 -10.20
C GLU A 23 -7.34 8.83 -11.06
N GLY A 24 -6.87 9.08 -12.28
CA GLY A 24 -6.33 8.06 -13.19
C GLY A 24 -4.88 7.63 -12.90
N LYS A 25 -4.16 8.32 -12.01
CA LYS A 25 -2.74 8.02 -11.73
C LYS A 25 -2.52 7.00 -10.62
N ILE A 26 -3.53 6.74 -9.78
CA ILE A 26 -3.40 5.84 -8.63
C ILE A 26 -4.03 4.48 -8.94
N ILE A 27 -3.17 3.46 -8.98
CA ILE A 27 -3.55 2.06 -9.27
C ILE A 27 -3.69 1.29 -7.93
N GLY A 28 -4.68 0.38 -7.87
CA GLY A 28 -4.87 -0.53 -6.74
C GLY A 28 -5.91 -0.06 -5.71
N GLN A 29 -7.18 -0.39 -5.94
CA GLN A 29 -8.30 0.08 -5.11
C GLN A 29 -8.77 -0.93 -4.05
N PHE A 30 -8.47 -2.22 -4.25
CA PHE A 30 -9.02 -3.30 -3.42
C PHE A 30 -8.15 -3.71 -2.22
N GLY A 31 -6.85 -3.39 -2.23
CA GLY A 31 -5.98 -3.64 -1.07
C GLY A 31 -5.65 -5.11 -0.81
N VAL A 32 -5.82 -5.97 -1.82
CA VAL A 32 -5.50 -7.40 -1.77
C VAL A 32 -4.34 -7.80 -2.70
N GLY A 33 -3.90 -6.89 -3.58
CA GLY A 33 -2.87 -7.20 -4.59
C GLY A 33 -1.52 -7.60 -4.00
N PHE A 34 -1.18 -7.16 -2.79
CA PHE A 34 0.06 -7.59 -2.12
C PHE A 34 0.13 -9.12 -1.95
N TYR A 35 -0.99 -9.78 -1.66
CA TYR A 35 -1.02 -11.22 -1.38
C TYR A 35 -0.83 -12.08 -2.64
N SER A 36 -0.91 -11.51 -3.85
CA SER A 36 -0.61 -12.25 -5.07
C SER A 36 0.86 -12.70 -5.15
N THR A 37 1.75 -12.09 -4.36
CA THR A 37 3.17 -12.47 -4.25
C THR A 37 3.37 -13.90 -3.77
N PHE A 38 2.48 -14.41 -2.89
CA PHE A 38 2.53 -15.78 -2.39
C PHE A 38 2.10 -16.83 -3.42
N MET A 39 1.50 -16.44 -4.56
CA MET A 39 1.22 -17.41 -5.63
C MET A 39 2.49 -17.95 -6.29
N VAL A 40 3.61 -17.22 -6.20
CA VAL A 40 4.87 -17.54 -6.88
C VAL A 40 6.08 -17.59 -5.95
N SER A 41 5.88 -17.34 -4.66
CA SER A 41 6.96 -17.22 -3.68
C SER A 41 6.68 -18.09 -2.45
N LYS A 42 7.72 -18.74 -1.92
CA LYS A 42 7.66 -19.50 -0.66
C LYS A 42 7.81 -18.62 0.58
N SER A 43 8.37 -17.42 0.43
CA SER A 43 8.51 -16.43 1.49
C SER A 43 8.65 -15.04 0.88
N VAL A 44 8.21 -14.03 1.62
CA VAL A 44 8.18 -12.62 1.23
C VAL A 44 8.78 -11.79 2.34
N ASP A 45 9.84 -11.05 2.02
CA ASP A 45 10.43 -10.02 2.86
C ASP A 45 10.04 -8.63 2.33
N VAL A 46 9.48 -7.79 3.20
CA VAL A 46 9.17 -6.39 2.93
C VAL A 46 10.07 -5.51 3.78
N ILE A 47 10.93 -4.73 3.13
CA ILE A 47 11.77 -3.73 3.79
C ILE A 47 11.18 -2.36 3.44
N THR A 48 10.81 -1.58 4.45
CA THR A 48 10.14 -0.29 4.26
C THR A 48 10.64 0.75 5.27
N ARG A 49 10.56 2.03 4.89
CA ARG A 49 10.84 3.17 5.77
C ARG A 49 9.83 4.26 5.50
N SER A 50 9.24 4.81 6.57
CA SER A 50 8.29 5.91 6.48
C SER A 50 8.96 7.19 5.93
N TYR A 51 8.17 8.05 5.29
CA TYR A 51 8.64 9.37 4.85
C TYR A 51 8.81 10.35 6.02
N LYS A 52 8.18 10.08 7.17
CA LYS A 52 8.22 10.95 8.34
C LYS A 52 9.65 11.00 8.91
N ALA A 53 10.11 12.20 9.23
CA ALA A 53 11.45 12.44 9.73
C ALA A 53 11.70 11.67 11.05
N GLY A 54 12.87 11.06 11.18
CA GLY A 54 13.28 10.33 12.38
C GLY A 54 12.72 8.91 12.50
N GLU A 55 11.86 8.44 11.59
CA GLU A 55 11.34 7.07 11.63
C GLU A 55 12.41 6.05 11.19
N PRO A 56 12.59 4.94 11.93
CA PRO A 56 13.52 3.89 11.54
C PRO A 56 12.97 3.07 10.36
N ALA A 57 13.86 2.29 9.74
CA ALA A 57 13.46 1.31 8.74
C ALA A 57 12.99 0.02 9.44
N TYR A 58 12.00 -0.64 8.83
CA TYR A 58 11.43 -1.89 9.31
C TYR A 58 11.56 -2.99 8.27
N ARG A 59 11.74 -4.22 8.73
CA ARG A 59 11.57 -5.44 7.93
C ARG A 59 10.38 -6.23 8.47
N TRP A 60 9.51 -6.63 7.56
CA TRP A 60 8.46 -7.61 7.80
C TRP A 60 8.75 -8.84 6.94
N THR A 61 8.51 -10.03 7.49
CA THR A 61 8.76 -11.31 6.84
C THR A 61 7.56 -12.23 7.04
N SER A 62 7.18 -12.97 6.00
CA SER A 62 6.19 -14.05 6.09
C SER A 62 6.49 -15.15 5.06
N ASP A 63 6.06 -16.37 5.35
CA ASP A 63 6.06 -17.53 4.46
C ASP A 63 4.67 -17.86 3.88
N GLY A 64 3.63 -17.11 4.28
CA GLY A 64 2.26 -17.24 3.80
C GLY A 64 1.27 -16.88 4.88
#